data_AF-A0AAN8Y7R4-F1
#
_entry.id   AF-A0AAN8Y7R4-F1
#
_cell.length_a   1.000
_cell.length_b   1.000
_cell.length_c   1.000
_cell.angle_alpha   90.00
_cell.angle_beta   90.00
_cell.angle_gamma   90.00
#
_symmetry.space_group_name_H-M   'P 1'
#
loop_
_entity.id
_entity.type
_entity.pdbx_description
1 polymer ?
#
loop_
_entity_poly.entity_id
_entity_poly.type
_entity_poly.pdbx_seq_one_letter_code
_entity_poly.pdbx_strand_id
1 'polypeptide(L)'
;MFKDRCIQISQEYRSTLPLESRDRPFTQEENENLWKQSAGEPIKGSVYGYPEKVYQKKKSWYCGSSSSSFNGRDRETISTMESKIAYLNATLATVVEREKKREEREKKREEEITAAKVVENKRYAVLQAQLTFLFESENILPPCPASSDGSDQEGDENDKFDKESD
;
A
#
# COMPACT_ATOMS: atom_id res chain seq x y z
N MET A 1 21.80 -48.36 -0.41
CA MET A 1 22.18 -48.95 0.90
C MET A 1 21.41 -48.34 2.07
N PHE A 2 21.56 -47.03 2.38
CA PHE A 2 20.85 -46.43 3.53
C PHE A 2 19.31 -46.41 3.36
N LYS A 3 18.83 -45.94 2.20
CA LYS A 3 17.39 -45.90 1.89
C LYS A 3 16.73 -47.28 1.95
N ASP A 4 17.42 -48.31 1.45
CA ASP A 4 16.91 -49.68 1.41
C ASP A 4 16.74 -50.25 2.83
N ARG A 5 17.69 -49.97 3.73
CA ARG A 5 17.63 -50.37 5.13
C ARG A 5 16.53 -49.64 5.90
N CYS A 6 16.32 -48.34 5.66
CA CYS A 6 15.19 -47.61 6.26
C CYS A 6 13.84 -48.19 5.86
N ILE A 7 13.66 -48.50 4.56
CA ILE A 7 12.42 -49.06 4.03
C ILE A 7 12.14 -50.42 4.67
N GLN A 8 13.17 -51.28 4.73
CA GLN A 8 13.06 -52.61 5.32
C GLN A 8 12.65 -52.54 6.81
N ILE A 9 13.37 -51.76 7.63
CA ILE A 9 13.10 -51.64 9.08
C ILE A 9 11.70 -51.03 9.32
N SER A 10 11.27 -50.09 8.48
CA SER A 10 9.94 -49.48 8.58
C SER A 10 8.82 -50.48 8.27
N GLN A 11 9.01 -51.36 7.29
CA GLN A 11 8.06 -52.43 6.94
C GLN A 11 8.01 -53.52 8.01
N GLU A 12 9.17 -53.92 8.56
CA GLU A 12 9.26 -54.86 9.67
C GLU A 12 8.54 -54.31 10.90
N TYR A 13 8.74 -53.02 11.24
CA TYR A 13 8.06 -52.36 12.34
C TYR A 13 6.54 -52.27 12.12
N ARG A 14 6.05 -51.96 10.91
CA ARG A 14 4.61 -52.02 10.61
C ARG A 14 4.04 -53.43 10.76
N SER A 15 4.84 -54.46 10.51
CA SER A 15 4.40 -55.84 10.62
C SER A 15 4.17 -56.28 12.07
N THR A 16 4.83 -55.64 13.06
CA THR A 16 4.64 -55.91 14.49
C THR A 16 3.44 -55.17 15.10
N LEU A 17 2.89 -54.18 14.41
CA LEU A 17 1.74 -53.41 14.87
C LEU A 17 0.40 -54.15 14.63
N PRO A 18 -0.61 -53.94 15.50
CA PRO A 18 -1.98 -54.37 15.27
C PRO A 18 -2.54 -53.90 13.92
N LEU A 19 -3.47 -54.67 13.34
CA LEU A 19 -3.98 -54.43 11.98
C LEU A 19 -4.54 -53.01 11.79
N GLU A 20 -5.19 -52.47 12.82
CA GLU A 20 -5.80 -51.13 12.81
C GLU A 20 -4.78 -49.97 12.81
N SER A 21 -3.52 -50.22 13.20
CA SER A 21 -2.48 -49.19 13.28
C SER A 21 -1.40 -49.31 12.20
N ARG A 22 -1.46 -50.33 11.33
CA ARG A 22 -0.46 -50.55 10.26
C ARG A 22 -0.41 -49.43 9.23
N ASP A 23 -1.52 -48.77 8.96
CA ASP A 23 -1.61 -47.71 7.94
C ASP A 23 -1.48 -46.30 8.53
N ARG A 24 -1.43 -46.19 9.86
CA ARG A 24 -1.22 -44.91 10.53
C ARG A 24 0.18 -44.35 10.21
N PRO A 25 0.32 -43.04 9.98
CA PRO A 25 1.63 -42.41 9.89
C PRO A 25 2.42 -42.60 11.21
N PHE A 26 3.73 -42.79 11.10
CA PHE A 26 4.59 -42.85 12.28
C PHE A 26 4.53 -41.53 13.06
N THR A 27 4.50 -41.64 14.37
CA THR A 27 4.77 -40.50 15.26
C THR A 27 6.22 -40.03 15.07
N GLN A 28 6.51 -38.81 15.51
CA GLN A 28 7.86 -38.28 15.45
C GLN A 28 8.87 -39.17 16.21
N GLU A 29 8.50 -39.67 17.39
CA GLU A 29 9.36 -40.53 18.20
C GLU A 29 9.63 -41.89 17.52
N GLU A 30 8.59 -42.53 16.97
CA GLU A 30 8.75 -43.78 16.21
C GLU A 30 9.64 -43.57 14.99
N ASN A 31 9.45 -42.46 14.27
CA ASN A 31 10.26 -42.10 13.12
C ASN A 31 11.74 -41.92 13.52
N GLU A 32 12.02 -41.14 14.57
CA GLU A 32 13.38 -40.93 15.07
C GLU A 32 14.06 -42.26 15.49
N ASN A 33 13.32 -43.17 16.11
CA ASN A 33 13.83 -44.49 16.50
C ASN A 33 14.13 -45.38 15.28
N LEU A 34 13.27 -45.38 14.26
CA LEU A 34 13.51 -46.09 13.00
C LEU A 34 14.72 -45.52 12.25
N TRP A 35 14.87 -44.20 12.22
CA TRP A 35 16.05 -43.54 11.65
C TRP A 35 17.33 -43.97 12.35
N LYS A 36 17.35 -43.98 13.68
CA LYS A 36 18.53 -44.42 14.46
C LYS A 36 18.90 -45.88 14.17
N GLN A 37 17.92 -46.78 14.10
CA GLN A 37 18.17 -48.19 13.74
C GLN A 37 18.70 -48.33 12.32
N SER A 38 18.20 -47.53 11.37
CA SER A 38 18.67 -47.56 9.98
C SER A 38 20.04 -46.92 9.77
N ALA A 39 20.43 -45.97 10.62
CA ALA A 39 21.64 -45.18 10.45
C ALA A 39 22.93 -45.97 10.64
N GLY A 40 22.82 -47.20 11.16
CA GLY A 40 23.97 -48.04 11.47
C GLY A 40 24.82 -47.43 12.58
N GLU A 41 25.89 -48.13 12.95
CA GLU A 41 26.84 -47.56 13.90
C GLU A 41 27.61 -46.41 13.25
N PRO A 42 27.88 -45.32 13.99
CA PRO A 42 28.78 -44.28 13.53
C PRO A 42 30.12 -44.92 13.12
N ILE A 43 30.48 -44.79 11.84
CA ILE A 43 31.75 -45.29 11.34
C ILE A 43 32.86 -44.43 11.96
N LYS A 44 33.57 -45.00 12.93
CA LYS A 44 34.64 -44.35 13.66
C LYS A 44 35.67 -43.74 12.69
N GLY A 45 35.92 -42.44 12.80
CA GLY A 45 36.85 -41.72 11.94
C GLY A 45 36.27 -41.25 10.60
N SER A 46 34.95 -41.33 10.39
CA SER A 46 34.28 -40.72 9.22
C SER A 46 33.00 -39.99 9.60
N VAL A 47 32.72 -38.88 8.90
CA VAL A 47 31.53 -38.05 9.06
C VAL A 47 30.90 -37.85 7.68
N TYR A 48 29.63 -38.24 7.52
CA TYR A 48 28.94 -38.29 6.22
C TYR A 48 29.69 -39.08 5.12
N GLY A 49 30.40 -40.14 5.49
CA GLY A 49 31.20 -40.95 4.56
C GLY A 49 32.54 -40.31 4.16
N TYR A 50 32.88 -39.13 4.67
CA TYR A 50 34.20 -38.52 4.51
C TYR A 50 35.09 -38.86 5.71
N PRO A 51 36.40 -39.10 5.52
CA PRO A 51 37.32 -39.17 6.64
C PRO A 51 37.21 -37.92 7.51
N GLU A 52 37.13 -38.10 8.82
CA GLU A 52 36.84 -37.04 9.78
C GLU A 52 37.81 -35.85 9.65
N LYS A 53 39.09 -36.12 9.38
CA LYS A 53 40.11 -35.09 9.11
C LYS A 53 39.77 -34.22 7.89
N VAL A 54 39.21 -34.83 6.84
CA VAL A 54 38.80 -34.13 5.61
C VAL A 54 37.54 -33.31 5.87
N TYR A 55 36.58 -33.88 6.61
CA TYR A 55 35.37 -33.17 7.02
C TYR A 55 35.71 -31.95 7.90
N GLN A 56 36.58 -32.10 8.90
CA GLN A 56 37.02 -31.00 9.77
C GLN A 56 37.75 -29.90 8.98
N LYS A 57 38.62 -30.27 8.04
CA LYS A 57 39.29 -29.30 7.16
C LYS A 57 38.30 -28.55 6.26
N LYS A 58 37.29 -29.23 5.71
CA LYS A 58 36.24 -28.58 4.92
C LYS A 58 35.35 -27.70 5.80
N LYS A 59 35.04 -28.16 7.01
CA LYS A 59 34.25 -27.40 7.98
C LYS A 59 34.95 -26.11 8.40
N SER A 60 36.27 -26.10 8.59
CA SER A 60 37.01 -24.87 8.92
C SER A 60 37.03 -23.85 7.79
N TRP A 61 36.84 -24.27 6.54
CA TRP A 61 36.73 -23.37 5.39
C TRP A 61 35.35 -22.69 5.32
N TYR A 62 34.29 -23.39 5.74
CA TYR A 62 32.93 -22.87 5.74
C TYR A 62 32.55 -22.15 7.04
N CYS A 63 32.97 -22.69 8.17
CA CYS A 63 32.88 -22.06 9.47
C CYS A 63 34.17 -21.25 9.68
N GLY A 64 34.28 -20.14 8.95
CA GLY A 64 35.22 -19.09 9.33
C GLY A 64 35.03 -18.76 10.80
N SER A 65 36.13 -18.72 11.55
CA SER A 65 36.22 -18.52 13.00
C SER A 65 35.03 -17.74 13.55
N SER A 66 34.07 -18.43 14.17
CA SER A 66 32.87 -17.83 14.76
C SER A 66 33.21 -17.14 16.08
N SER A 67 34.06 -16.13 16.00
CA SER A 67 34.31 -15.18 17.05
C SER A 67 34.22 -13.77 16.45
N SER A 68 33.06 -13.41 15.92
CA SER A 68 32.73 -11.99 15.77
C SER A 68 32.50 -11.46 17.19
N SER A 69 33.55 -10.95 17.83
CA SER A 69 33.36 -10.18 19.05
C SER A 69 32.49 -8.99 18.69
N PHE A 70 31.30 -8.92 19.29
CA PHE A 70 30.44 -7.75 19.21
C PHE A 70 31.19 -6.60 19.88
N ASN A 71 31.78 -5.72 19.07
CA ASN A 71 32.69 -4.71 19.56
C ASN A 71 31.90 -3.48 20.03
N GLY A 72 32.49 -2.67 20.91
CA GLY A 72 31.86 -1.42 21.39
C GLY A 72 31.29 -0.57 20.24
N ARG A 73 32.05 -0.46 19.14
CA ARG A 73 31.64 0.27 17.91
C ARG A 73 30.27 -0.13 17.38
N ASP A 74 29.95 -1.42 17.42
CA ASP A 74 28.66 -1.93 16.94
C ASP A 74 27.53 -1.45 17.87
N ARG A 75 27.80 -1.38 19.18
CA ARG A 75 26.89 -0.85 20.19
C ARG A 75 26.63 0.65 20.05
N GLU A 76 27.67 1.46 19.81
CA GLU A 76 27.49 2.90 19.58
C GLU A 76 26.75 3.19 18.27
N THR A 77 27.00 2.39 17.24
CA THR A 77 26.28 2.50 15.96
C THR A 77 24.80 2.17 16.13
N ILE A 78 24.49 1.09 16.86
CA ILE A 78 23.10 0.71 17.18
C ILE A 78 22.42 1.81 18.01
N SER A 79 23.08 2.33 19.04
CA SER A 79 22.53 3.42 19.86
C SER A 79 22.25 4.68 19.05
N THR A 80 23.13 5.01 18.09
CA THR A 80 22.92 6.15 17.18
C THR A 80 21.71 5.93 16.27
N MET A 81 21.50 4.71 15.77
CA MET A 81 20.34 4.36 14.95
C MET A 81 19.04 4.40 15.78
N GLU A 82 19.05 3.85 17.00
CA GLU A 82 17.92 3.89 17.93
C GLU A 82 17.50 5.34 18.23
N SER A 83 18.46 6.22 18.49
CA SER A 83 18.21 7.65 18.71
C SER A 83 17.58 8.34 17.50
N LYS A 84 18.08 8.05 16.29
CA LYS A 84 17.48 8.56 15.03
C LYS A 84 16.05 8.06 14.82
N ILE A 85 15.78 6.78 15.11
CA ILE A 85 14.44 6.20 15.01
C ILE A 85 13.49 6.89 16.00
N ALA A 86 13.91 7.08 17.25
CA ALA A 86 13.13 7.79 18.26
C ALA A 86 12.80 9.22 17.82
N TYR A 87 13.79 9.96 17.30
CA TYR A 87 13.59 11.30 16.76
C TYR A 87 12.58 11.32 15.59
N LEU A 88 12.76 10.43 14.61
CA LEU A 88 11.85 10.35 13.46
C LEU A 88 10.42 10.02 13.89
N ASN A 89 10.24 9.08 14.83
CA ASN A 89 8.94 8.72 15.36
C ASN A 89 8.26 9.91 16.07
N ALA A 90 9.02 10.69 16.86
CA ALA A 90 8.51 11.90 17.48
C ALA A 90 8.09 12.94 16.43
N THR A 91 8.92 13.17 15.40
CA THR A 91 8.57 14.11 14.32
C THR A 91 7.33 13.65 13.55
N LEU A 92 7.21 12.35 13.27
CA LEU A 92 6.06 11.77 12.59
C LEU A 92 4.77 12.02 13.38
N ALA A 93 4.77 11.78 14.70
CA ALA A 93 3.62 12.06 15.55
C ALA A 93 3.18 13.54 15.47
N THR A 94 4.15 14.48 15.47
CA THR A 94 3.81 15.91 15.33
C THR A 94 3.26 16.27 13.95
N VAL A 95 3.74 15.62 12.88
CA VAL A 95 3.24 15.84 11.52
C VAL A 95 1.83 15.29 11.37
N VAL A 96 1.55 14.11 11.92
CA VAL A 96 0.21 13.49 11.89
C VAL A 96 -0.82 14.40 12.56
N GLU A 97 -0.53 14.93 13.75
CA GLU A 97 -1.45 15.86 14.44
C GLU A 97 -1.67 17.16 13.65
N ARG A 98 -0.62 17.69 13.03
CA ARG A 98 -0.72 18.89 12.18
C ARG A 98 -1.55 18.64 10.93
N GLU A 99 -1.40 17.48 10.30
CA GLU A 99 -2.13 17.14 9.08
C GLU A 99 -3.61 16.90 9.37
N LYS A 100 -3.93 16.17 10.46
CA LYS A 100 -5.31 16.01 10.92
C LYS A 100 -6.01 17.35 11.16
N LYS A 101 -5.29 18.31 11.77
CA LYS A 101 -5.81 19.68 11.97
C LYS A 101 -6.01 20.44 10.66
N ARG A 102 -5.20 20.17 9.62
CA ARG A 102 -5.39 20.77 8.30
C ARG A 102 -6.63 20.20 7.62
N GLU A 103 -6.78 18.87 7.65
CA GLU A 103 -7.92 18.15 7.08
C GLU A 103 -9.25 18.61 7.69
N GLU A 104 -9.31 18.76 9.02
CA GLU A 104 -10.51 19.27 9.70
C GLU A 104 -10.90 20.68 9.24
N ARG A 105 -9.90 21.56 9.06
CA ARG A 105 -10.14 22.92 8.56
C ARG A 105 -10.59 22.93 7.11
N GLU A 106 -10.08 22.02 6.29
CA GLU A 106 -10.46 21.89 4.90
C GLU A 106 -11.89 21.39 4.77
N LYS A 107 -12.25 20.34 5.51
CA LYS A 107 -13.62 19.85 5.59
C LYS A 107 -14.61 20.94 5.99
N LYS A 108 -14.27 21.76 6.99
CA LYS A 108 -15.11 22.90 7.39
C LYS A 108 -15.31 23.92 6.27
N ARG A 109 -14.26 24.20 5.47
CA ARG A 109 -14.38 25.10 4.30
C ARG A 109 -15.25 24.49 3.21
N GLU A 110 -15.13 23.19 2.95
CA GLU A 110 -15.97 22.50 1.97
C GLU A 110 -17.45 22.51 2.38
N GLU A 111 -17.75 22.30 3.66
CA GLU A 111 -19.11 22.42 4.21
C GLU A 111 -19.67 23.84 4.05
N GLU A 112 -18.86 24.87 4.27
CA GLU A 112 -19.27 26.26 4.07
C GLU A 112 -19.53 26.58 2.59
N ILE A 113 -18.65 26.13 1.68
CA ILE A 113 -18.81 26.33 0.24
C ILE A 113 -20.06 25.61 -0.27
N THR A 114 -20.30 24.37 0.18
CA THR A 114 -21.50 23.62 -0.22
C THR A 114 -22.77 24.27 0.32
N ALA A 115 -22.78 24.76 1.56
CA ALA A 115 -23.90 25.51 2.11
C ALA A 115 -24.18 26.81 1.33
N ALA A 116 -23.13 27.59 1.02
CA ALA A 116 -23.25 28.82 0.24
C ALA A 116 -23.82 28.54 -1.16
N LYS A 117 -23.30 27.51 -1.83
CA LYS A 117 -23.77 27.08 -3.16
C LYS A 117 -25.25 26.68 -3.16
N VAL A 118 -25.72 26.00 -2.11
CA VAL A 118 -27.14 25.64 -1.97
C VAL A 118 -28.02 26.90 -1.83
N VAL A 119 -27.59 27.87 -1.02
CA VAL A 119 -28.32 29.14 -0.86
C VAL A 119 -28.39 29.90 -2.16
N GLU A 120 -27.27 30.00 -2.87
CA GLU A 120 -27.18 30.71 -4.14
C GLU A 120 -28.01 30.04 -5.24
N ASN A 121 -27.95 28.71 -5.35
CA ASN A 121 -28.81 27.94 -6.28
C ASN A 121 -30.30 28.20 -6.04
N LYS A 122 -30.73 28.32 -4.78
CA LYS A 122 -32.13 28.68 -4.46
C LYS A 122 -32.47 30.09 -4.95
N ARG A 123 -31.56 31.06 -4.79
CA ARG A 123 -31.76 32.43 -5.30
C ARG A 123 -31.87 32.44 -6.83
N TYR A 124 -30.99 31.70 -7.51
CA TYR A 124 -31.06 31.53 -8.96
C TYR A 124 -32.39 30.90 -9.41
N ALA A 125 -32.88 29.86 -8.72
CA ALA A 125 -34.16 29.24 -9.04
C ALA A 125 -35.34 30.22 -8.89
N VAL A 126 -35.34 31.06 -7.85
CA VAL A 126 -36.38 32.10 -7.66
C VAL A 126 -36.32 33.15 -8.78
N LEU A 127 -35.13 33.64 -9.12
CA LEU A 127 -34.93 34.61 -10.21
C LEU A 127 -35.36 34.02 -11.55
N GLN A 128 -35.01 32.77 -11.82
CA GLN A 128 -35.41 32.06 -13.02
C GLN A 128 -36.94 31.96 -13.11
N ALA A 129 -37.62 31.57 -12.03
CA ALA A 129 -39.08 31.49 -11.99
C ALA A 129 -39.74 32.87 -12.24
N GLN A 130 -39.19 33.95 -11.67
CA GLN A 130 -39.68 35.31 -11.91
C GLN A 130 -39.52 35.73 -13.38
N LEU A 131 -38.37 35.46 -14.00
CA LEU A 131 -38.14 35.72 -15.41
C LEU A 131 -39.09 34.92 -16.30
N THR A 132 -39.25 33.62 -16.04
CA THR A 132 -40.17 32.76 -16.79
C THR A 132 -41.61 33.29 -16.69
N PHE A 133 -42.07 33.65 -15.50
CA PHE A 133 -43.38 34.26 -15.31
C PHE A 133 -43.57 35.55 -16.11
N LEU A 134 -42.54 36.41 -16.17
CA LEU A 134 -42.56 37.63 -16.98
C LEU A 134 -42.68 37.35 -18.48
N PHE A 135 -41.98 36.34 -18.99
CA PHE A 135 -42.07 35.94 -20.40
C PHE A 135 -43.41 35.27 -20.75
N GLU A 136 -43.94 34.43 -19.85
CA GLU A 136 -45.22 33.73 -20.06
C GLU A 136 -46.44 34.64 -19.90
N SER A 137 -46.32 35.71 -19.09
CA SER A 137 -47.41 36.66 -18.86
C SER A 137 -47.65 37.66 -20.01
N GLU A 138 -47.01 37.47 -21.17
CA GLU A 138 -47.26 38.19 -22.44
C GLU A 138 -47.43 39.72 -22.27
N ASN A 139 -46.68 40.33 -21.35
CA ASN A 139 -46.85 41.74 -20.97
C ASN A 139 -45.65 42.64 -21.33
N ILE A 140 -44.75 42.21 -22.23
CA ILE A 140 -43.49 42.94 -22.47
C ILE A 140 -43.18 43.22 -23.94
N LEU A 141 -44.08 42.93 -24.87
CA LEU A 141 -43.97 43.57 -26.18
C LEU A 141 -44.93 44.75 -26.21
N PRO A 142 -44.46 46.01 -26.07
CA PRO A 142 -45.27 47.13 -26.49
C PRO A 142 -45.75 46.86 -27.92
N PRO A 143 -46.99 47.23 -28.30
CA PRO A 143 -47.47 47.02 -29.66
C PRO A 143 -46.44 47.61 -30.61
N CYS A 144 -45.86 46.78 -31.50
CA CYS A 144 -45.00 47.29 -32.54
C CYS A 144 -45.79 48.38 -33.30
N PRO A 145 -45.31 49.62 -33.36
CA PRO A 145 -46.05 50.67 -34.03
C PRO A 145 -46.23 50.28 -35.50
N ALA A 146 -47.49 50.10 -35.91
CA ALA A 146 -47.84 49.83 -37.28
C ALA A 146 -47.64 51.12 -38.11
N SER A 147 -46.69 51.03 -39.06
CA SER A 147 -46.47 51.86 -40.25
C SER A 147 -46.55 53.39 -40.16
N SER A 148 -45.50 54.06 -40.62
CA SER A 148 -45.71 55.10 -41.64
C SER A 148 -44.58 55.00 -42.65
N ASP A 149 -44.94 54.61 -43.88
CA ASP A 149 -44.17 54.94 -45.07
C ASP A 149 -43.78 56.42 -45.00
N GLY A 150 -42.48 56.68 -45.08
CA GLY A 150 -41.91 58.02 -44.94
C GLY A 150 -40.49 58.00 -45.47
N SER A 151 -40.42 58.10 -46.80
CA SER A 151 -39.25 58.20 -47.68
C SER A 151 -37.95 58.72 -47.09
N ASP A 152 -36.87 58.04 -47.52
CA ASP A 152 -35.57 58.56 -47.98
C ASP A 152 -35.19 59.99 -47.60
N GLN A 153 -34.04 60.16 -46.93
CA GLN A 153 -32.96 60.96 -47.50
C GLN A 153 -31.58 60.73 -46.86
N GLU A 154 -30.60 60.87 -47.74
CA GLU A 154 -29.16 60.71 -47.66
C GLU A 154 -28.44 61.49 -46.55
N GLY A 155 -27.19 61.11 -46.27
CA GLY A 155 -26.25 61.87 -45.45
C GLY A 155 -25.25 60.96 -44.75
N ASP A 156 -24.33 60.32 -45.48
CA ASP A 156 -23.06 60.91 -45.91
C ASP A 156 -22.00 60.91 -44.78
N GLU A 157 -20.98 60.08 -45.03
CA GLU A 157 -19.57 60.17 -44.62
C GLU A 157 -19.21 60.66 -43.20
N ASN A 158 -18.53 59.81 -42.41
CA ASN A 158 -17.07 59.87 -42.36
C ASN A 158 -16.42 58.79 -41.48
N ASP A 159 -15.42 58.21 -42.11
CA ASP A 159 -14.39 57.31 -41.61
C ASP A 159 -13.41 58.10 -40.70
N LYS A 160 -13.14 57.58 -39.50
CA LYS A 160 -11.86 57.85 -38.84
C LYS A 160 -11.53 56.80 -37.79
N PHE A 161 -10.77 55.81 -38.21
CA PHE A 161 -9.82 55.11 -37.35
C PHE A 161 -8.82 56.13 -36.80
N ASP A 162 -8.68 56.19 -35.48
CA ASP A 162 -7.42 56.62 -34.88
C ASP A 162 -6.97 55.59 -33.82
N LYS A 163 -5.72 55.22 -34.04
CA LYS A 163 -4.82 54.25 -33.40
C LYS A 163 -4.56 54.53 -31.91
N GLU A 164 -4.36 53.46 -31.13
CA GLU A 164 -3.07 53.06 -30.51
C GLU A 164 -2.62 53.93 -29.33
N SER A 165 -2.45 53.31 -28.17
CA SER A 165 -1.40 53.66 -27.20
C SER A 165 -1.14 52.45 -26.31
N ASP A 166 0.15 52.17 -26.19
CA ASP A 166 0.86 51.12 -25.41
C ASP A 166 0.31 50.84 -23.99
#